data_AF-A0A432Y5D0-F1
#
_entry.id   AF-A0A432Y5D0-F1
#
_cell.length_a   1.000
_cell.length_b   1.000
_cell.length_c   1.000
_cell.angle_alpha   90.00
_cell.angle_beta   90.00
_cell.angle_gamma   90.00
#
_symmetry.space_group_name_H-M   'P 1'
#
loop_
_entity.id
_entity.type
_entity.pdbx_description
1 polymer ?
#
loop_
_entity_poly.entity_id
_entity_poly.type
_entity_poly.pdbx_seq_one_letter_code
_entity_poly.pdbx_strand_id
1 'polypeptide(L)'
;MLNMDEVVARLRLYFGDESTASLMRRLGIPQSTYGNWRQRQNVTYDHLVQGLLRVGISLDWFFAPRQQLDYPRPSDLHVDEPIMLHYKPSSDTEEVLRATAEVKPFLRRYQLPETPRNQQLLVDTYLASRADHIGLDFALNQIALALSWQPDDTSDDED
;
A
#
# COMPACT_ATOMS: atom_id res chain seq x y z
N MET A 1 22.10 10.97 10.84
CA MET A 1 22.54 9.60 10.52
C MET A 1 21.89 8.69 11.55
N LEU A 2 21.02 7.78 11.12
CA LEU A 2 20.21 6.98 12.05
C LEU A 2 21.11 5.97 12.77
N ASN A 3 21.13 5.99 14.11
CA ASN A 3 21.91 5.04 14.90
C ASN A 3 21.07 3.82 15.30
N MET A 4 21.72 2.77 15.80
CA MET A 4 21.05 1.51 16.16
C MET A 4 20.02 1.69 17.27
N ASP A 5 20.33 2.52 18.27
CA ASP A 5 19.43 2.75 19.41
C ASP A 5 18.15 3.45 18.97
N GLU A 6 18.25 4.40 18.05
CA GLU A 6 17.12 5.11 17.49
C GLU A 6 16.27 4.22 16.58
N VAL A 7 16.90 3.35 15.79
CA VAL A 7 16.19 2.30 15.03
C VAL A 7 15.38 1.41 15.97
N VAL A 8 16.01 0.88 17.02
CA VAL A 8 15.34 -0.01 17.98
C VAL A 8 14.23 0.72 18.73
N ALA A 9 14.46 1.96 19.15
CA ALA A 9 13.45 2.76 19.83
C ALA A 9 12.22 2.97 18.94
N ARG A 10 12.41 3.33 17.66
CA ARG A 10 11.30 3.51 16.71
C ARG A 10 10.58 2.20 16.43
N LEU A 11 11.31 1.10 16.28
CA LEU A 11 10.71 -0.23 16.10
C LEU A 11 9.89 -0.67 17.32
N ARG A 12 10.32 -0.34 18.54
CA ARG A 12 9.55 -0.61 19.76
C ARG A 12 8.27 0.21 19.86
N LEU A 13 8.26 1.44 19.33
CA LEU A 13 7.03 2.22 19.25
C LEU A 13 5.98 1.53 18.36
N TYR A 14 6.42 0.82 17.31
CA TYR A 14 5.53 0.14 16.38
C TYR A 14 5.15 -1.28 16.82
N PHE A 15 6.14 -2.10 17.20
CA PHE A 15 5.95 -3.52 17.53
C PHE A 15 5.69 -3.78 19.02
N GLY A 16 5.83 -2.77 19.87
CA GLY A 16 5.80 -2.91 21.32
C GLY A 16 7.16 -3.26 21.91
N ASP A 17 7.18 -3.56 23.21
CA ASP A 17 8.42 -3.71 23.98
C ASP A 17 9.07 -5.09 23.77
N GLU A 18 9.55 -5.31 22.55
CA GLU A 18 10.26 -6.53 22.15
C GLU A 18 11.78 -6.39 22.31
N SER A 19 12.45 -7.55 22.39
CA SER A 19 13.91 -7.61 22.34
C SER A 19 14.43 -7.20 20.96
N THR A 20 15.60 -6.55 20.91
CA THR A 20 16.24 -6.16 19.64
C THR A 20 16.40 -7.33 18.67
N ALA A 21 16.76 -8.51 19.17
CA ALA A 21 16.90 -9.70 18.34
C ALA A 21 15.56 -10.15 17.72
N SER A 22 14.44 -9.99 18.43
CA SER A 22 13.10 -10.26 17.90
C SER A 22 12.74 -9.27 16.79
N LEU A 23 12.94 -7.98 17.04
CA LEU A 23 12.66 -6.91 16.08
C LEU A 23 13.45 -7.10 14.77
N MET A 24 14.76 -7.39 14.88
CA MET A 24 15.62 -7.63 13.71
C MET A 24 15.19 -8.88 12.94
N ARG A 25 14.75 -9.94 13.64
CA ARG A 25 14.22 -11.14 13.00
C ARG A 25 12.91 -10.86 12.24
N ARG A 26 12.00 -10.04 12.79
CA ARG A 26 10.76 -9.63 12.10
C ARG A 26 11.05 -8.85 10.82
N LEU A 27 12.07 -7.99 10.85
CA LEU A 27 12.56 -7.26 9.68
C LEU A 27 13.35 -8.15 8.69
N GLY A 28 13.62 -9.42 9.03
CA GLY A 28 14.44 -10.31 8.20
C GLY A 28 15.93 -9.95 8.18
N ILE A 29 16.41 -9.17 9.15
CA ILE A 29 17.81 -8.72 9.22
C ILE A 29 18.64 -9.80 9.93
N PRO A 30 19.69 -10.35 9.29
CA PRO A 30 20.53 -11.39 9.89
C PRO A 30 21.27 -10.91 11.15
N GLN A 31 21.53 -11.84 12.07
CA GLN A 31 22.24 -11.53 13.33
C GLN A 31 23.65 -10.97 13.13
N SER A 32 24.37 -11.48 12.12
CA SER A 32 25.66 -10.94 11.70
C SER A 32 25.57 -9.47 11.27
N THR A 33 24.46 -9.08 10.64
CA THR A 33 24.26 -7.74 10.09
C THR A 33 24.02 -6.72 11.20
N TYR A 34 23.03 -6.94 12.06
CA TYR A 34 22.78 -6.00 13.16
C TYR A 34 23.86 -6.05 14.25
N GLY A 35 24.56 -7.18 14.39
CA GLY A 35 25.77 -7.28 15.23
C GLY A 35 26.88 -6.35 14.75
N ASN A 36 27.14 -6.33 13.44
CA ASN A 36 28.08 -5.39 12.82
C ASN A 36 27.62 -3.93 12.97
N TRP A 37 26.31 -3.65 12.84
CA TRP A 37 25.77 -2.30 13.05
C TRP A 37 25.99 -1.81 14.48
N ARG A 38 25.77 -2.68 15.47
CA ARG A 38 25.97 -2.36 16.89
C ARG A 38 27.45 -2.07 17.19
N GLN A 39 28.37 -2.85 16.62
CA GLN A 39 29.81 -2.64 16.82
C GLN A 39 30.32 -1.36 16.15
N ARG A 40 29.81 -1.02 14.95
CA ARG A 40 30.24 0.14 14.17
C ARG A 40 29.43 1.41 14.45
N GLN A 41 28.39 1.32 15.28
CA GLN A 41 27.40 2.37 15.54
C GLN A 41 26.83 3.02 14.27
N ASN A 42 26.70 2.24 13.20
CA ASN A 42 26.24 2.70 11.90
C ASN A 42 25.30 1.67 11.28
N VAL A 43 24.10 2.12 10.90
CA VAL A 43 23.07 1.28 10.28
C VAL A 43 23.11 1.48 8.77
N THR A 44 23.30 0.38 8.03
CA THR A 44 23.20 0.41 6.58
C THR A 44 21.73 0.39 6.17
N TYR A 45 21.29 1.44 5.47
CA TYR A 45 19.88 1.62 5.13
C TYR A 45 19.31 0.52 4.23
N ASP A 46 20.11 -0.14 3.40
CA ASP A 46 19.62 -1.13 2.43
C ASP A 46 18.81 -2.26 3.10
N HIS A 47 19.38 -2.94 4.09
CA HIS A 47 18.68 -4.03 4.78
C HIS A 47 17.53 -3.50 5.66
N LEU A 48 17.67 -2.30 6.22
CA LEU A 48 16.63 -1.69 7.04
C LEU A 48 15.41 -1.32 6.19
N VAL A 49 15.61 -0.64 5.05
CA VAL A 49 14.54 -0.25 4.13
C VAL A 49 13.84 -1.49 3.58
N GLN A 50 14.59 -2.49 3.12
CA GLN A 50 14.00 -3.76 2.66
C GLN A 50 13.18 -4.44 3.77
N GLY A 51 13.68 -4.45 5.00
CA GLY A 51 12.95 -4.99 6.15
C GLY A 51 11.67 -4.22 6.47
N LEU A 52 11.71 -2.89 6.43
CA LEU A 52 10.55 -2.03 6.67
C LEU A 52 9.47 -2.25 5.59
N LEU A 53 9.86 -2.24 4.32
CA LEU A 53 8.97 -2.48 3.18
C LEU A 53 8.33 -3.87 3.27
N ARG A 54 9.10 -4.90 3.66
CA ARG A 54 8.60 -6.27 3.82
C ARG A 54 7.49 -6.38 4.86
N VAL A 55 7.58 -5.61 5.94
CA VAL A 55 6.57 -5.62 7.03
C VAL A 55 5.50 -4.53 6.82
N GLY A 56 5.59 -3.76 5.73
CA GLY A 56 4.64 -2.70 5.43
C GLY A 56 4.74 -1.49 6.35
N ILE A 57 5.91 -1.23 6.94
CA ILE A 57 6.14 -0.01 7.73
C ILE A 57 6.48 1.13 6.79
N SER A 58 5.75 2.23 6.93
CA SER A 58 5.96 3.42 6.13
C SER A 58 7.33 4.06 6.39
N LEU A 59 8.06 4.34 5.30
CA LEU A 59 9.43 4.85 5.38
C LEU A 59 9.47 6.31 5.86
N ASP A 60 8.47 7.10 5.50
CA ASP A 60 8.32 8.49 5.96
C ASP A 60 8.17 8.58 7.47
N TRP A 61 7.27 7.77 8.04
CA TRP A 61 7.07 7.66 9.47
C TRP A 61 8.34 7.15 10.13
N PHE A 62 8.99 6.13 9.55
CA PHE A 62 10.16 5.54 10.16
C PHE A 62 11.36 6.47 10.17
N PHE A 63 11.65 7.20 9.10
CA PHE A 63 12.84 8.05 9.00
C PHE A 63 12.59 9.49 9.43
N ALA A 64 11.39 10.02 9.18
CA ALA A 64 11.04 11.41 9.41
C ALA A 64 9.66 11.56 10.11
N PRO A 65 9.45 10.97 11.31
CA PRO A 65 8.14 10.88 11.97
C PRO A 65 7.48 12.22 12.32
N ARG A 66 8.22 13.33 12.26
CA ARG A 66 7.74 14.68 12.60
C ARG A 66 7.86 15.65 11.43
N GLN A 67 8.24 15.14 10.26
CA GLN A 67 8.36 15.95 9.06
C GLN A 67 7.16 15.68 8.18
N GLN A 68 6.46 16.75 7.80
CA GLN A 68 5.50 16.65 6.72
C GLN A 68 6.30 16.53 5.43
N LEU A 69 6.37 15.31 4.89
CA LEU A 69 6.98 15.06 3.60
C LEU A 69 5.96 15.39 2.50
N ASP A 70 6.43 16.05 1.46
CA ASP A 70 5.64 16.26 0.26
C ASP A 70 5.71 15.00 -0.60
N TYR A 71 4.55 14.38 -0.83
CA TYR A 71 4.43 13.23 -1.70
C TYR A 71 4.16 13.74 -3.11
N PRO A 72 5.13 13.65 -4.03
CA PRO A 72 5.00 14.25 -5.35
C PRO A 72 3.82 13.60 -6.06
N ARG A 73 2.92 14.44 -6.57
CA ARG A 73 1.81 13.97 -7.41
C ARG A 73 2.37 13.66 -8.80
N PRO A 74 1.71 12.78 -9.58
CA PRO A 74 2.13 12.50 -10.95
C PRO A 74 2.29 13.77 -11.81
N SER A 75 1.48 14.81 -11.55
CA SER A 75 1.56 16.13 -12.21
C SER A 75 2.83 16.92 -11.87
N ASP A 76 3.45 16.66 -10.73
CA ASP A 76 4.64 17.36 -10.25
C ASP A 76 5.94 16.68 -10.74
N LEU A 77 5.81 15.50 -11.37
CA LEU A 77 6.92 14.74 -11.91
C LEU A 77 7.19 15.19 -13.36
N HIS A 78 8.43 15.61 -13.63
CA HIS A 78 8.90 15.87 -15.00
C HIS A 78 9.23 14.55 -15.69
N VAL A 79 8.19 13.81 -16.09
CA VAL A 79 8.33 12.55 -16.80
C VAL A 79 7.84 12.73 -18.23
N ASP A 80 8.73 12.58 -19.20
CA ASP A 80 8.39 12.68 -20.64
C ASP A 80 7.45 11.54 -21.09
N GLU A 81 7.39 10.45 -20.32
CA GLU A 81 6.41 9.37 -20.43
C GLU A 81 5.72 9.18 -19.08
N PRO A 82 4.39 8.98 -19.01
CA PRO A 82 3.76 8.62 -17.76
C PRO A 82 4.33 7.28 -17.29
N ILE A 83 5.21 7.31 -16.28
CA ILE A 83 5.54 6.12 -15.51
C ILE A 83 4.23 5.75 -14.81
N MET A 84 3.44 4.87 -15.44
CA MET A 84 2.44 4.08 -14.76
C MET A 84 3.20 3.29 -13.71
N LEU A 85 3.28 3.84 -12.50
CA LEU A 85 3.55 3.08 -11.29
C LEU A 85 2.38 2.11 -11.17
N HIS A 86 2.49 0.96 -11.84
CA HIS A 86 1.64 -0.18 -11.60
C HIS A 86 1.85 -0.54 -10.14
N TYR A 87 0.91 -0.10 -9.30
CA TYR A 87 0.66 -0.72 -8.02
C TYR A 87 0.57 -2.22 -8.30
N LYS A 88 1.62 -2.96 -7.90
CA LYS A 88 1.58 -4.41 -7.83
C LYS A 88 1.03 -4.70 -6.45
N PRO A 89 -0.29 -4.92 -6.29
CA PRO A 89 -0.78 -5.48 -5.04
C PRO A 89 0.06 -6.73 -4.78
N SER A 90 0.63 -6.83 -3.59
CA SER A 90 1.11 -8.11 -3.08
C SER A 90 -0.04 -9.10 -3.28
N SER A 91 0.24 -10.17 -4.03
CA SER A 91 -0.70 -11.24 -4.38
C SER A 91 -1.04 -12.09 -3.13
N ASP A 92 -1.45 -11.46 -2.04
CA ASP A 92 -2.06 -12.15 -0.91
C ASP A 92 -3.50 -12.47 -1.32
N THR A 93 -3.71 -13.71 -1.74
CA THR A 93 -5.03 -14.26 -2.06
C THR A 93 -6.03 -14.07 -0.90
N GLU A 94 -5.55 -14.09 0.35
CA GLU A 94 -6.35 -13.78 1.54
C GLU A 94 -6.86 -12.33 1.57
N GLU A 95 -6.04 -11.40 1.11
CA GLU A 95 -6.37 -9.98 1.08
C GLU A 95 -7.42 -9.67 0.01
N VAL A 96 -7.29 -10.29 -1.18
CA VAL A 96 -8.28 -10.20 -2.25
C VAL A 96 -9.61 -10.84 -1.83
N LEU A 97 -9.57 -11.99 -1.15
CA LEU A 97 -10.77 -12.65 -0.61
C LEU A 97 -11.51 -11.78 0.40
N ARG A 98 -10.77 -11.15 1.32
CA ARG A 98 -11.32 -10.22 2.31
C ARG A 98 -11.88 -8.96 1.64
N ALA A 99 -11.14 -8.36 0.71
CA ALA A 99 -11.62 -7.21 -0.05
C ALA A 99 -12.94 -7.52 -0.77
N THR A 100 -13.02 -8.69 -1.42
CA THR A 100 -14.23 -9.16 -2.10
C THR A 100 -15.43 -9.31 -1.15
N ALA A 101 -15.21 -9.80 0.06
CA ALA A 101 -16.26 -9.91 1.07
C ALA A 101 -16.78 -8.54 1.53
N GLU A 102 -15.88 -7.55 1.65
CA GLU A 102 -16.19 -6.18 2.09
C GLU A 102 -16.87 -5.33 1.00
N VAL A 103 -16.57 -5.57 -0.28
CA VAL A 103 -17.20 -4.80 -1.37
C VAL A 103 -18.59 -5.30 -1.78
N LYS A 104 -18.93 -6.57 -1.50
CA LYS A 104 -20.25 -7.16 -1.81
C LYS A 104 -21.44 -6.38 -1.23
N PRO A 105 -21.40 -5.91 0.04
CA PRO A 105 -22.43 -5.03 0.59
C PRO A 105 -22.64 -3.74 -0.20
N PHE A 106 -21.59 -3.16 -0.80
CA PHE A 106 -21.70 -1.94 -1.60
C PHE A 106 -22.41 -2.19 -2.92
N LEU A 107 -22.11 -3.31 -3.60
CA LEU A 107 -22.83 -3.72 -4.81
C LEU A 107 -24.33 -3.84 -4.55
N ARG A 108 -24.71 -4.49 -3.44
CA ARG A 108 -26.12 -4.65 -3.05
C ARG A 108 -26.78 -3.34 -2.67
N ARG A 109 -26.08 -2.49 -1.92
CA ARG A 109 -26.60 -1.18 -1.46
C ARG A 109 -26.91 -0.25 -2.62
N TYR A 110 -26.07 -0.25 -3.66
CA TYR A 110 -26.23 0.60 -4.84
C TYR A 110 -26.88 -0.11 -6.02
N GLN A 111 -27.40 -1.33 -5.81
CA GLN A 111 -28.07 -2.14 -6.84
C GLN A 111 -27.22 -2.34 -8.10
N LEU A 112 -25.90 -2.38 -7.93
CA LEU A 112 -24.98 -2.61 -9.03
C LEU A 112 -24.98 -4.10 -9.38
N PRO A 113 -25.00 -4.45 -10.68
CA PRO A 113 -24.91 -5.84 -11.09
C PRO A 113 -23.56 -6.43 -10.64
N GLU A 114 -23.60 -7.65 -10.09
CA GLU A 114 -22.42 -8.40 -9.61
C GLU A 114 -21.61 -8.96 -10.79
N THR A 115 -21.21 -8.09 -11.73
CA THR A 115 -20.32 -8.46 -12.83
C THR A 115 -18.88 -8.59 -12.33
N PRO A 116 -18.05 -9.45 -12.95
CA PRO A 116 -16.64 -9.58 -12.59
C PRO A 116 -15.90 -8.23 -12.64
N ARG A 117 -16.26 -7.35 -13.57
CA ARG A 117 -15.67 -6.02 -13.72
C ARG A 117 -16.04 -5.08 -12.58
N ASN A 118 -17.31 -5.01 -12.17
CA ASN A 118 -17.74 -4.16 -11.05
C ASN A 118 -17.11 -4.63 -9.74
N GLN A 119 -17.02 -5.95 -9.55
CA GLN A 119 -16.32 -6.54 -8.41
C GLN A 119 -14.84 -6.16 -8.40
N GLN A 120 -14.15 -6.32 -9.53
CA GLN A 120 -12.74 -5.98 -9.66
C GLN A 120 -12.48 -4.50 -9.41
N LEU A 121 -13.29 -3.61 -9.98
CA LEU A 121 -13.16 -2.16 -9.82
C LEU A 121 -13.32 -1.72 -8.35
N LEU A 122 -14.28 -2.29 -7.64
CA LEU A 122 -14.47 -2.02 -6.22
C LEU A 122 -13.36 -2.62 -5.35
N VAL A 123 -12.90 -3.84 -5.66
CA VAL A 123 -11.78 -4.48 -4.95
C VAL A 123 -10.51 -3.66 -5.11
N ASP A 124 -10.18 -3.24 -6.33
CA ASP A 124 -8.99 -2.43 -6.62
C ASP A 124 -9.06 -1.08 -5.90
N THR A 125 -10.24 -0.44 -5.88
CA THR A 125 -10.47 0.81 -5.14
C THR A 125 -10.36 0.61 -3.63
N TYR A 126 -10.87 -0.50 -3.10
CA TYR A 126 -10.80 -0.83 -1.68
C TYR A 126 -9.36 -1.08 -1.23
N LEU A 127 -8.58 -1.82 -2.02
CA LEU A 127 -7.16 -2.08 -1.76
C LEU A 127 -6.33 -0.80 -1.83
N ALA A 128 -6.62 0.09 -2.79
CA ALA A 128 -5.99 1.41 -2.87
C ALA A 128 -6.32 2.30 -1.65
N SER A 129 -7.55 2.23 -1.12
CA SER A 129 -7.97 2.98 0.07
C SER A 129 -7.21 2.60 1.33
N ARG A 130 -6.96 1.30 1.53
CA ARG A 130 -6.28 0.77 2.71
C ARG A 130 -4.78 1.06 2.72
N ALA A 131 -4.20 1.33 1.55
CA ALA A 131 -2.83 1.77 1.42
C ALA A 131 -2.64 3.29 1.66
N ASP A 132 -3.70 4.05 1.97
CA ASP A 132 -3.68 5.53 2.03
C ASP A 132 -3.35 6.22 0.69
N HIS A 133 -3.44 5.47 -0.43
CA HIS A 133 -3.12 5.94 -1.77
C HIS A 133 -4.41 6.03 -2.62
N ILE A 134 -5.29 6.99 -2.33
CA ILE A 134 -6.29 7.42 -3.32
C ILE A 134 -5.93 8.82 -3.79
N GLY A 135 -5.08 8.89 -4.83
CA GLY A 135 -4.88 10.12 -5.57
C GLY A 135 -6.15 10.53 -6.33
N LEU A 136 -6.35 11.84 -6.52
CA LEU A 136 -7.49 12.37 -7.27
C LEU A 136 -7.57 11.76 -8.68
N ASP A 137 -6.44 11.61 -9.37
CA ASP A 137 -6.38 11.02 -10.71
C ASP A 137 -6.83 9.56 -10.71
N PHE A 138 -6.46 8.80 -9.67
CA PHE A 138 -6.91 7.41 -9.52
C PHE A 138 -8.42 7.36 -9.29
N ALA A 139 -8.95 8.19 -8.38
CA ALA A 139 -10.39 8.26 -8.13
C ALA A 139 -11.17 8.68 -9.39
N LEU A 140 -10.70 9.70 -10.10
CA LEU A 140 -11.30 10.16 -11.36
C LEU A 140 -11.24 9.08 -12.45
N ASN A 141 -10.14 8.34 -12.55
CA ASN A 141 -10.03 7.23 -13.49
C ASN A 141 -10.99 6.09 -13.14
N GLN A 142 -11.12 5.71 -11.86
CA GLN A 142 -12.08 4.68 -11.44
C GLN A 142 -13.54 5.11 -11.69
N ILE A 143 -13.86 6.39 -11.44
CA ILE A 143 -15.18 6.95 -11.75
C ILE A 143 -15.42 6.99 -13.26
N ALA A 144 -14.43 7.40 -14.06
CA ALA A 144 -14.54 7.41 -15.51
C ALA A 144 -14.72 5.99 -16.08
N LEU A 145 -13.99 5.01 -15.55
CA LEU A 145 -14.16 3.59 -15.91
C LEU A 145 -15.56 3.07 -15.54
N ALA A 146 -16.09 3.48 -14.39
CA ALA A 146 -17.45 3.13 -13.97
C ALA A 146 -18.53 3.80 -14.84
N LEU A 147 -18.36 5.07 -15.21
CA LEU A 147 -19.29 5.84 -16.04
C LEU A 147 -19.21 5.50 -17.53
N SER A 148 -18.07 5.03 -18.01
CA SER A 148 -17.90 4.56 -19.40
C SER A 148 -18.72 3.31 -19.72
N TRP A 149 -19.22 2.63 -18.68
CA TRP A 149 -20.10 1.51 -18.84
C TRP A 149 -21.54 1.99 -18.93
N GLN A 150 -22.11 1.90 -20.13
CA GLN A 150 -23.55 1.89 -20.31
C GLN A 150 -24.02 0.43 -20.21
N PRO A 151 -25.03 0.11 -19.39
CA PRO A 151 -25.75 -1.14 -19.59
C PRO A 151 -26.31 -1.11 -21.01
N ASP A 152 -26.17 -2.21 -21.76
CA ASP A 152 -26.93 -2.38 -22.99
C ASP A 152 -28.40 -2.23 -22.60
N ASP A 153 -29.01 -1.13 -23.01
CA ASP A 153 -30.45 -0.93 -23.00
C ASP A 153 -30.98 -1.82 -24.14
N THR A 154 -31.03 -3.14 -23.90
CA THR A 154 -31.86 -4.03 -24.71
C THR A 154 -33.31 -3.72 -24.35
N SER A 155 -33.80 -2.60 -24.90
CA SER A 155 -35.18 -2.47 -25.32
C SER A 155 -35.42 -3.54 -26.38
N ASP A 156 -35.75 -4.76 -25.94
CA ASP A 156 -36.55 -5.67 -26.76
C ASP A 156 -37.99 -5.15 -26.70
N ASP A 157 -38.22 -4.01 -27.36
CA ASP A 157 -39.48 -3.75 -28.05
C ASP A 157 -39.39 -4.58 -29.34
N GLU A 158 -40.07 -5.72 -29.40
CA GLU A 158 -40.54 -6.30 -30.65
C GLU A 158 -41.75 -7.23 -30.35
N ASP A 159 -42.93 -6.63 -30.56
CA ASP A 159 -44.26 -7.15 -30.94
C ASP A 159 -44.70 -8.59 -30.61
#